data_AF-A0A1A8EZJ8-F1
#
_entry.id   AF-A0A1A8EZJ8-F1
#
_cell.length_a   1.000
_cell.length_b   1.000
_cell.length_c   1.000
_cell.angle_alpha   90.00
_cell.angle_beta   90.00
_cell.angle_gamma   90.00
#
_symmetry.space_group_name_H-M   'P 1'
#
loop_
_entity.id
_entity.type
_entity.pdbx_description
1 polymer ?
#
loop_
_entity_poly.entity_id
_entity_poly.type
_entity_poly.pdbx_seq_one_letter_code
_entity_poly.pdbx_strand_id
1 'polypeptide(L)'
;KHSCRVPRSMKQSVSDCHAPYSWDSEDVGFYGPGWNRPMGDNASVSLHSPWAYKSQSKLRAYPVWGSVILYRGGGFVMDLGPDLQNSRRTLQYLYDNTWFDAYTQAIFAE
;
A
#
# COMPACT_ATOMS: atom_id res chain seq x y z
N LYS A 1 -0.04 -9.92 2.06
CA LYS A 1 -0.71 -10.98 2.87
C LYS A 1 0.15 -12.25 2.85
N HIS A 2 0.25 -12.99 3.96
CA HIS A 2 1.09 -14.21 4.15
C HIS A 2 2.60 -14.00 4.37
N SER A 3 3.03 -12.87 4.92
CA SER A 3 4.44 -12.64 5.22
C SER A 3 4.96 -13.46 6.42
N CYS A 4 4.08 -14.06 7.22
CA CYS A 4 4.42 -14.97 8.31
C CYS A 4 3.38 -16.09 8.46
N ARG A 5 3.68 -17.05 9.34
CA ARG A 5 2.80 -18.18 9.65
C ARG A 5 2.42 -18.17 11.13
N VAL A 6 1.13 -18.10 11.42
CA VAL A 6 0.61 -18.28 12.78
C VAL A 6 0.87 -19.72 13.25
N PRO A 7 1.54 -19.94 14.40
CA PRO A 7 1.75 -21.27 14.96
C PRO A 7 0.43 -22.00 15.20
N ARG A 8 0.41 -23.33 14.99
CA ARG A 8 -0.82 -24.14 15.11
C ARG A 8 -1.53 -23.96 16.46
N SER A 9 -0.76 -23.88 17.54
CA SER A 9 -1.27 -23.67 18.90
C SER A 9 -1.99 -22.33 19.09
N MET A 10 -1.67 -21.32 18.28
CA MET A 10 -2.21 -19.96 18.41
C MET A 10 -3.37 -19.67 17.45
N LYS A 11 -3.63 -20.55 16.47
CA LYS A 11 -4.65 -20.32 15.43
C LYS A 11 -6.08 -20.11 15.96
N GLN A 12 -6.38 -20.62 17.16
CA GLN A 12 -7.70 -20.42 17.78
C GLN A 12 -7.89 -19.00 18.34
N SER A 13 -6.81 -18.32 18.69
CA SER A 13 -6.84 -16.99 19.31
C SER A 13 -6.34 -15.88 18.39
N VAL A 14 -5.48 -16.23 17.42
CA VAL A 14 -4.85 -15.30 16.49
C VAL A 14 -5.18 -15.76 15.08
N SER A 15 -5.99 -14.95 14.38
CA SER A 15 -6.45 -15.25 13.02
C SER A 15 -5.44 -14.87 11.94
N ASP A 16 -4.58 -13.89 12.20
CA ASP A 16 -3.59 -13.40 11.23
C ASP A 16 -2.28 -12.94 11.88
N CYS A 17 -1.24 -12.78 11.08
CA CYS A 17 0.04 -12.24 11.51
C CYS A 17 0.63 -11.30 10.46
N HIS A 18 1.44 -10.36 10.94
CA HIS A 18 2.08 -9.33 10.12
C HIS A 18 3.59 -9.40 10.38
N ALA A 19 4.36 -9.88 9.41
CA ALA A 19 5.82 -9.82 9.52
C ALA A 19 6.31 -8.38 9.35
N PRO A 20 7.47 -8.03 9.93
CA PRO A 20 8.15 -6.77 9.65
C PRO A 20 8.39 -6.58 8.15
N TYR A 21 8.46 -5.32 7.70
CA TYR A 21 8.81 -4.99 6.33
C TYR A 21 10.14 -5.63 5.89
N SER A 22 10.14 -6.15 4.67
CA SER A 22 11.32 -6.53 3.91
C SER A 22 11.05 -6.31 2.43
N TRP A 23 12.09 -6.12 1.62
CA TRP A 23 11.94 -5.90 0.18
C TRP A 23 11.35 -7.13 -0.53
N ASP A 24 11.62 -8.33 -0.03
CA ASP A 24 11.09 -9.58 -0.60
C ASP A 24 9.60 -9.80 -0.28
N SER A 25 9.12 -9.20 0.81
CA SER A 25 7.72 -9.31 1.26
C SER A 25 6.86 -8.09 0.90
N GLU A 26 7.41 -7.12 0.18
CA GLU A 26 6.70 -5.92 -0.25
C GLU A 26 5.55 -6.29 -1.22
N ASP A 27 4.36 -5.72 -1.00
CA ASP A 27 3.23 -5.93 -1.90
C ASP A 27 3.39 -5.07 -3.15
N VAL A 28 3.61 -5.74 -4.28
CA VAL A 28 3.82 -5.12 -5.60
C VAL A 28 2.62 -5.31 -6.54
N GLY A 29 1.45 -5.61 -5.97
CA GLY A 29 0.24 -5.95 -6.72
C GLY A 29 -0.51 -4.77 -7.34
N PHE A 30 -1.63 -5.13 -7.96
CA PHE A 30 -2.61 -4.21 -8.50
C PHE A 30 -4.01 -4.57 -7.96
N TYR A 31 -4.71 -3.55 -7.49
CA TYR A 31 -5.98 -3.69 -6.79
C TYR A 31 -6.99 -2.64 -7.25
N GLY A 32 -8.23 -2.83 -6.85
CA GLY A 32 -9.28 -1.82 -6.85
C GLY A 32 -9.47 -1.21 -5.46
N PRO A 33 -10.44 -0.29 -5.33
CA PRO A 33 -10.77 0.34 -4.06
C PRO A 33 -11.03 -0.67 -2.94
N GLY A 34 -10.46 -0.40 -1.75
CA GLY A 34 -10.53 -1.31 -0.60
C GLY A 34 -9.66 -2.55 -0.72
N TRP A 35 -8.56 -2.49 -1.48
CA TRP A 35 -7.66 -3.63 -1.72
C TRP A 35 -8.34 -4.84 -2.37
N ASN A 36 -9.44 -4.59 -3.09
CA ASN A 36 -10.21 -5.62 -3.77
C ASN A 36 -9.45 -6.09 -5.02
N ARG A 37 -9.42 -7.40 -5.26
CA ARG A 37 -8.84 -7.91 -6.51
C ARG A 37 -9.76 -7.58 -7.68
N PRO A 38 -9.26 -7.00 -8.78
CA PRO A 38 -10.09 -6.70 -9.94
C PRO A 38 -10.70 -8.00 -10.48
N MET A 39 -12.00 -7.97 -10.79
CA MET A 39 -12.67 -9.06 -11.50
C MET A 39 -12.45 -8.90 -13.00
N GLY A 40 -11.55 -9.70 -13.57
CA GLY A 40 -11.30 -9.79 -15.01
C GLY A 40 -9.93 -9.28 -15.46
N ASP A 41 -9.38 -9.91 -16.50
CA ASP A 41 -8.05 -9.62 -17.07
C ASP A 41 -7.96 -8.27 -17.80
N ASN A 42 -9.09 -7.58 -17.98
CA ASN A 42 -9.20 -6.34 -18.78
C ASN A 42 -9.44 -5.09 -17.92
N ALA A 43 -8.96 -5.05 -16.68
CA ALA A 43 -8.94 -3.80 -15.92
C ALA A 43 -7.84 -2.90 -16.50
N SER A 44 -8.22 -1.85 -17.24
CA SER A 44 -7.27 -0.83 -17.67
C SER A 44 -6.64 -0.19 -16.43
N VAL A 45 -5.37 -0.50 -16.17
CA VAL A 45 -4.64 0.07 -15.05
C VAL A 45 -4.41 1.54 -15.35
N SER A 46 -5.21 2.41 -14.74
CA SER A 46 -4.91 3.84 -14.75
C SER A 46 -3.52 4.05 -14.14
N LEU A 47 -2.62 4.70 -14.89
CA LEU A 47 -1.28 5.04 -14.42
C LEU A 47 -1.29 5.91 -13.15
N HIS A 48 -2.41 6.57 -12.89
CA HIS A 48 -2.67 7.42 -11.72
C HIS A 48 -3.49 6.71 -10.65
N SER A 49 -3.76 5.40 -10.78
CA SER A 49 -4.49 4.65 -9.76
C SER A 49 -3.67 4.60 -8.47
N PRO A 50 -4.27 4.93 -7.31
CA PRO A 50 -3.61 4.80 -6.03
C PRO A 50 -3.55 3.34 -5.56
N TRP A 51 -4.23 2.43 -6.26
CA TRP A 51 -4.33 1.00 -5.94
C TRP A 51 -3.36 0.15 -6.79
N ALA A 52 -2.48 0.79 -7.55
CA ALA A 52 -1.44 0.16 -8.36
C ALA A 52 -0.07 0.47 -7.78
N TYR A 53 0.75 -0.57 -7.53
CA TYR A 53 2.12 -0.37 -7.10
C TYR A 53 2.94 0.37 -8.16
N LYS A 54 3.72 1.36 -7.75
CA LYS A 54 4.67 2.09 -8.57
C LYS A 54 6.09 1.80 -8.07
N SER A 55 6.96 1.35 -8.98
CA SER A 55 8.35 1.08 -8.63
C SER A 55 9.11 2.36 -8.29
N GLN A 56 10.17 2.21 -7.50
CA GLN A 56 11.11 3.29 -7.20
C GLN A 56 11.61 4.04 -8.44
N SER A 57 11.94 3.30 -9.51
CA SER A 57 12.38 3.90 -10.78
C SER A 57 11.30 4.75 -11.44
N LYS A 58 10.03 4.35 -11.33
CA LYS A 58 8.89 5.06 -11.90
C LYS A 58 8.57 6.33 -11.11
N LEU A 59 8.70 6.25 -9.79
CA LEU A 59 8.53 7.40 -8.89
C LEU A 59 9.76 8.32 -8.87
N ARG A 60 10.90 7.85 -9.37
CA ARG A 60 12.21 8.55 -9.27
C ARG A 60 12.57 8.91 -7.83
N ALA A 61 12.10 8.10 -6.88
CA ALA A 61 12.36 8.28 -5.46
C ALA A 61 13.60 7.47 -5.04
N TYR A 62 14.20 7.87 -3.92
CA TYR A 62 15.27 7.12 -3.28
C TYR A 62 14.74 6.35 -2.07
N PRO A 63 15.39 5.25 -1.65
CA PRO A 63 15.06 4.61 -0.39
C PRO A 63 15.18 5.60 0.78
N VAL A 64 14.25 5.53 1.73
CA VAL A 64 14.22 6.41 2.90
C VAL A 64 14.59 5.62 4.15
N TRP A 65 15.59 6.12 4.89
CA TRP A 65 16.01 5.51 6.15
C TRP A 65 15.05 5.95 7.27
N GLY A 66 14.28 4.99 7.79
CA GLY A 66 13.42 5.20 8.95
C GLY A 66 14.19 5.10 10.28
N SER A 67 13.48 5.00 11.40
CA SER A 67 14.13 4.84 12.71
C SER A 67 14.91 3.53 12.84
N VAL A 68 14.44 2.46 12.19
CA VAL A 68 15.00 1.10 12.34
C VAL A 68 15.20 0.34 11.03
N ILE A 69 14.53 0.75 9.94
CA ILE A 69 14.48 0.02 8.67
C ILE A 69 14.61 0.98 7.49
N LEU A 70 15.20 0.48 6.39
CA LEU A 70 15.27 1.16 5.11
C LEU A 70 14.05 0.81 4.24
N TYR A 71 13.18 1.78 4.00
CA TYR A 71 12.03 1.64 3.11
C TYR A 71 12.45 1.89 1.67
N ARG A 72 12.02 1.03 0.75
CA ARG A 72 12.24 1.23 -0.68
C ARG A 72 11.46 2.47 -1.14
N GLY A 73 11.96 3.16 -2.18
CA GLY A 73 11.25 4.33 -2.74
C GLY A 73 10.07 3.96 -3.65
N GLY A 74 9.54 2.73 -3.57
CA GLY A 74 8.37 2.28 -4.32
C GLY A 74 7.13 2.26 -3.43
N GLY A 75 5.95 2.10 -4.02
CA GLY A 75 4.73 1.93 -3.24
C GLY A 75 3.45 2.30 -3.99
N PHE A 76 2.37 2.36 -3.23
CA PHE A 76 1.07 2.87 -3.67
C PHE A 76 1.05 4.39 -3.43
N VAL A 77 0.76 5.20 -4.45
CA VAL A 77 0.92 6.66 -4.39
C VAL A 77 -0.26 7.39 -5.04
N MET A 78 -0.73 8.44 -4.36
CA MET A 78 -1.77 9.36 -4.82
C MET A 78 -1.29 10.81 -4.72
N ASP A 79 -1.43 11.57 -5.81
CA ASP A 79 -1.20 13.02 -5.81
C ASP A 79 -2.47 13.73 -5.30
N LEU A 80 -2.36 14.56 -4.26
CA LEU A 80 -3.51 15.22 -3.64
C LEU A 80 -4.08 16.37 -4.51
N GLY A 81 -3.28 16.87 -5.44
CA GLY A 81 -3.63 18.02 -6.29
C GLY A 81 -3.19 19.35 -5.69
N PRO A 82 -3.31 20.44 -6.46
CA PRO A 82 -2.65 21.72 -6.14
C PRO A 82 -3.40 22.59 -5.11
N ASP A 83 -4.67 22.30 -4.84
CA ASP A 83 -5.51 23.11 -3.96
C ASP A 83 -6.16 22.29 -2.84
N LEU A 84 -6.62 23.03 -1.81
CA LEU A 84 -7.21 22.45 -0.61
C LEU A 84 -8.48 21.63 -0.90
N GLN A 85 -9.30 22.04 -1.87
CA GLN A 85 -10.56 21.36 -2.15
C GLN A 85 -10.32 20.02 -2.84
N ASN A 86 -9.41 19.99 -3.83
CA ASN A 86 -8.98 18.76 -4.48
C ASN A 86 -8.29 17.83 -3.47
N SER A 87 -7.38 18.35 -2.66
CA SER A 87 -6.69 17.57 -1.62
C SER A 87 -7.69 16.95 -0.64
N ARG A 88 -8.67 17.72 -0.17
CA ARG A 88 -9.70 17.22 0.75
C ARG A 88 -10.56 16.13 0.13
N ARG A 89 -10.98 16.30 -1.13
CA ARG A 89 -11.78 15.29 -1.84
C ARG A 89 -11.01 13.99 -2.03
N THR A 90 -9.74 14.09 -2.43
CA THR A 90 -8.86 12.94 -2.62
C THR A 90 -8.63 12.21 -1.30
N LEU A 91 -8.29 12.92 -0.23
CA LEU A 91 -8.12 12.33 1.11
C LEU A 91 -9.40 11.67 1.61
N GLN A 92 -10.56 12.29 1.41
CA GLN A 92 -11.85 11.70 1.79
C GLN A 92 -12.08 10.38 1.05
N TYR A 93 -11.83 10.34 -0.27
CA TYR A 93 -11.92 9.11 -1.05
C TYR A 93 -10.98 8.02 -0.53
N LEU A 94 -9.72 8.34 -0.25
CA LEU A 94 -8.75 7.38 0.28
C LEU A 94 -9.16 6.85 1.66
N TYR A 95 -9.69 7.73 2.52
CA TYR A 95 -10.20 7.38 3.84
C TYR A 95 -11.42 6.45 3.75
N ASP A 96 -12.44 6.83 2.97
CA ASP A 96 -13.68 6.06 2.81
C ASP A 96 -13.44 4.66 2.24
N ASN A 97 -12.36 4.48 1.48
CA ASN A 97 -11.98 3.20 0.89
C ASN A 97 -10.88 2.47 1.66
N THR A 98 -10.50 2.92 2.86
CA THR A 98 -9.45 2.28 3.70
C THR A 98 -8.15 2.07 2.93
N TRP A 99 -7.63 3.14 2.31
CA TRP A 99 -6.45 3.05 1.46
C TRP A 99 -5.18 2.63 2.20
N PHE A 100 -5.08 2.88 3.50
CA PHE A 100 -4.09 2.24 4.37
C PHE A 100 -4.82 1.46 5.47
N ASP A 101 -4.25 0.34 5.88
CA ASP A 101 -4.86 -0.59 6.83
C ASP A 101 -3.78 -1.22 7.74
N ALA A 102 -4.14 -2.27 8.49
CA ALA A 102 -3.23 -2.96 9.40
C ALA A 102 -2.02 -3.62 8.72
N TYR A 103 -1.97 -3.72 7.39
CA TYR A 103 -0.83 -4.25 6.64
C TYR A 103 0.14 -3.15 6.17
N THR A 104 -0.26 -1.88 6.21
CA THR A 104 0.58 -0.75 5.79
C THR A 104 1.79 -0.60 6.71
N GLN A 105 3.00 -0.59 6.12
CA GLN A 105 4.26 -0.54 6.88
C GLN A 105 4.72 0.89 7.19
N ALA A 106 4.53 1.81 6.24
CA ALA A 106 4.91 3.21 6.38
C ALA A 106 4.02 4.09 5.49
N ILE A 107 3.86 5.36 5.88
CA ILE A 107 3.18 6.39 5.09
C ILE A 107 4.15 7.58 4.98
N PHE A 108 4.32 8.07 3.76
CA PHE A 108 5.05 9.29 3.47
C PHE A 108 4.07 10.35 2.97
N ALA A 109 4.17 11.55 3.53
CA ALA A 109 3.48 12.73 3.03
C ALA A 109 4.57 13.74 2.65
N GLU A 110 4.63 14.10 1.37
CA GLU A 110 5.72 14.85 0.74
C GLU A 110 5.23 16.17 0.13
#